data_AF-A0A536SEC0-F1
#
_entry.id   AF-A0A536SEC0-F1
#
_cell.length_a   1.000
_cell.length_b   1.000
_cell.length_c   1.000
_cell.angle_alpha   90.00
_cell.angle_beta   90.00
_cell.angle_gamma   90.00
#
_symmetry.space_group_name_H-M   'P 1'
#
loop_
_entity.id
_entity.type
_entity.pdbx_description
1 polymer ?
#
loop_
_entity_poly.entity_id
_entity_poly.type
_entity_poly.pdbx_seq_one_letter_code
_entity_poly.pdbx_strand_id
1 'polypeptide(L)'
;MRTVFFLLLAANLGVLAWSYFGGRGSTEAQLMEQQLNPQAITLLGPEQLSALAAERAKQVAARPKPPPPPPPQPKVAVAACLELGAFNLGEVARVQQLLEPLALGAKLSQRRAEEIASYWVFMPPQGSRQAANRKSAELKKLGVEDFFVLQEDPKSRFAISLGIFKTEEAAQARLAELRKKGVR
;
A
#
# COMPACT_ATOMS: atom_id res chain seq x y z
N MET A 1 -9.27 48.96 -14.81
CA MET A 1 -8.81 48.23 -13.60
C MET A 1 -9.90 48.07 -12.55
N ARG A 2 -10.51 49.15 -12.05
CA ARG A 2 -11.52 49.09 -10.98
C ARG A 2 -12.81 48.33 -11.35
N THR A 3 -13.30 48.48 -12.59
CA THR A 3 -14.49 47.78 -13.10
C THR A 3 -14.27 46.27 -13.22
N VAL A 4 -13.13 45.87 -13.79
CA VAL A 4 -12.73 44.46 -13.93
C VAL A 4 -12.59 43.79 -12.55
N PHE A 5 -12.03 44.51 -11.57
CA PHE A 5 -11.92 44.03 -10.19
C PHE A 5 -13.28 43.73 -9.56
N PHE A 6 -14.24 44.67 -9.65
CA PHE A 6 -15.58 44.45 -9.09
C PHE A 6 -16.37 43.36 -9.82
N LEU A 7 -16.16 43.20 -11.13
CA LEU A 7 -16.74 42.10 -11.91
C LEU A 7 -16.20 40.74 -11.43
N LEU A 8 -14.88 40.63 -11.26
CA LEU A 8 -14.26 39.40 -10.74
C LEU A 8 -14.68 39.10 -9.31
N LEU A 9 -14.80 40.14 -8.47
CA LEU A 9 -15.28 40.00 -7.09
C LEU A 9 -16.72 39.48 -7.06
N ALA A 10 -17.62 40.06 -7.87
CA ALA A 10 -19.00 39.61 -7.98
C ALA A 10 -19.11 38.17 -8.51
N ALA A 11 -18.30 37.80 -9.51
CA ALA A 11 -18.25 36.44 -10.03
C ALA A 11 -17.79 35.43 -8.96
N ASN A 12 -16.74 35.75 -8.20
CA ASN A 12 -16.26 34.88 -7.12
C ASN A 12 -17.30 34.75 -5.99
N LEU A 13 -17.97 35.84 -5.61
CA LEU A 13 -19.04 35.81 -4.61
C LEU A 13 -20.26 35.02 -5.10
N GLY A 14 -20.59 35.11 -6.38
CA GLY A 14 -21.65 34.30 -6.99
C GLY A 14 -21.32 32.81 -6.96
N VAL A 15 -20.09 32.42 -7.31
CA VAL A 15 -19.62 31.03 -7.21
C VAL A 15 -19.61 30.56 -5.75
N LEU A 16 -19.15 31.40 -4.82
CA LEU A 16 -19.14 31.10 -3.39
C LEU A 16 -20.55 30.84 -2.87
N ALA A 17 -21.50 31.73 -3.14
CA ALA A 17 -22.90 31.57 -2.75
C ALA A 17 -23.52 30.32 -3.38
N TRP A 18 -23.25 30.06 -4.66
CA TRP A 18 -23.72 28.84 -5.32
C TRP A 18 -23.15 27.57 -4.69
N SER A 19 -21.89 27.57 -4.28
CA SER A 19 -21.28 26.41 -3.60
C SER A 19 -21.86 26.16 -2.20
N TYR A 20 -22.21 27.23 -1.48
CA TYR A 20 -22.71 27.16 -0.11
C TYR A 20 -24.20 26.83 -0.04
N PHE A 21 -25.00 27.37 -0.96
CA PHE A 21 -26.45 27.17 -1.02
C PHE A 21 -26.88 26.08 -2.03
N GLY A 22 -26.09 25.82 -3.06
CA GLY A 22 -26.34 24.78 -4.07
C GLY A 22 -25.75 23.41 -3.69
N GLY A 23 -25.65 23.15 -2.39
CA GLY A 23 -25.02 21.97 -1.78
C GLY A 23 -25.13 20.71 -2.62
N ARG A 24 -24.03 20.38 -3.30
CA ARG A 24 -23.73 19.03 -3.77
C ARG A 24 -22.45 18.56 -3.09
N GLY A 25 -22.52 18.48 -1.76
CA GLY A 25 -21.83 17.38 -1.11
C GLY A 25 -22.49 16.11 -1.61
N SER A 26 -21.71 15.10 -1.99
CA SER A 26 -22.23 13.80 -2.38
C SER A 26 -23.18 13.29 -1.30
N THR A 27 -24.47 13.52 -1.48
CA THR A 27 -25.51 13.00 -0.60
C THR A 27 -25.48 11.50 -0.71
N GLU A 28 -25.78 10.78 0.37
CA GLU A 28 -25.88 9.32 0.33
C GLU A 28 -26.81 8.84 -0.81
N ALA A 29 -27.82 9.63 -1.16
CA ALA A 29 -28.68 9.42 -2.32
C ALA A 29 -27.91 9.30 -3.65
N GLN A 30 -26.92 10.18 -3.87
CA GLN A 30 -26.12 10.18 -5.10
C GLN A 30 -25.12 9.02 -5.13
N LEU A 31 -24.68 8.54 -3.97
CA LEU A 31 -23.88 7.32 -3.85
C LEU A 31 -24.73 6.07 -4.12
N MET A 32 -25.99 6.04 -3.67
CA MET A 32 -26.94 4.93 -3.97
C MET A 32 -27.27 4.83 -5.46
N GLU A 33 -27.40 5.95 -6.16
CA GLU A 33 -27.62 5.95 -7.62
C GLU A 33 -26.40 5.44 -8.41
N GLN A 34 -25.19 5.51 -7.85
CA GLN A 34 -23.96 5.01 -8.47
C GLN A 34 -23.68 3.53 -8.15
N GLN A 35 -24.51 2.86 -7.35
CA GLN A 35 -24.37 1.43 -7.11
C GLN A 35 -24.87 0.65 -8.33
N LEU A 36 -24.09 -0.36 -8.78
CA LEU A 36 -24.53 -1.29 -9.81
C LEU A 36 -25.60 -2.21 -9.24
N ASN A 37 -26.82 -2.14 -9.79
CA ASN A 37 -28.00 -2.94 -9.41
C ASN A 37 -28.43 -2.79 -7.94
N PRO A 38 -28.79 -1.57 -7.47
CA PRO A 38 -29.26 -1.38 -6.09
C PRO A 38 -30.55 -2.17 -5.83
N GLN A 39 -31.36 -2.41 -6.86
CA GLN A 39 -32.60 -3.19 -6.78
C GLN A 39 -32.37 -4.70 -6.67
N ALA A 40 -31.15 -5.21 -6.91
CA ALA A 40 -30.83 -6.63 -6.79
C ALA A 40 -30.42 -7.03 -5.35
N ILE A 41 -30.24 -6.06 -4.46
CA ILE A 41 -29.87 -6.30 -3.07
C ILE A 41 -31.14 -6.29 -2.22
N THR A 42 -31.77 -7.45 -2.07
CA THR A 42 -32.97 -7.62 -1.24
C THR A 42 -32.57 -8.17 0.12
N LEU A 43 -32.96 -7.49 1.19
CA LEU A 43 -32.81 -8.00 2.56
C LEU A 43 -33.87 -9.09 2.79
N LEU A 44 -33.42 -10.33 2.96
CA LEU A 44 -34.30 -11.47 3.23
C LEU A 44 -34.70 -11.49 4.70
N GLY A 45 -36.00 -11.61 4.97
CA GLY A 45 -36.52 -11.88 6.30
C GLY A 45 -36.22 -13.32 6.76
N PRO A 46 -36.36 -13.61 8.06
CA PRO A 46 -36.00 -14.91 8.64
C PRO A 46 -36.75 -16.10 8.02
N GLU A 47 -38.03 -15.93 7.68
CA GLU A 47 -38.86 -16.94 7.00
C GLU A 47 -38.41 -17.20 5.54
N GLN A 48 -37.94 -16.17 4.85
CA GLN A 48 -37.46 -16.30 3.47
C GLN A 48 -36.08 -16.97 3.45
N LEU A 49 -35.26 -16.69 4.47
CA LEU A 49 -33.96 -17.32 4.65
C LEU A 49 -34.09 -18.82 4.95
N SER A 50 -35.06 -19.21 5.78
CA SER A 50 -35.32 -20.61 6.10
C SER A 50 -35.88 -21.38 4.89
N ALA A 51 -36.77 -20.77 4.11
CA ALA A 51 -37.27 -21.34 2.86
C ALA A 51 -36.15 -21.56 1.84
N LEU A 52 -35.26 -20.58 1.66
CA LEU A 52 -34.11 -20.69 0.75
C LEU A 52 -33.13 -21.79 1.19
N ALA A 53 -32.92 -21.92 2.51
CA ALA A 53 -32.08 -22.97 3.08
C ALA A 53 -32.69 -24.36 2.87
N ALA A 54 -34.02 -24.50 3.03
CA ALA A 54 -34.73 -25.74 2.77
C ALA A 54 -34.70 -26.13 1.29
N GLU A 55 -34.80 -25.16 0.39
CA GLU A 55 -34.72 -25.37 -1.06
C GLU A 55 -33.31 -25.78 -1.48
N ARG A 56 -32.27 -25.14 -0.92
CA ARG A 56 -30.87 -25.54 -1.11
C ARG A 56 -30.60 -26.95 -0.58
N ALA A 57 -31.17 -27.31 0.56
CA ALA A 57 -31.05 -28.66 1.12
C ALA A 57 -31.70 -29.72 0.21
N LYS A 58 -32.85 -29.42 -0.40
CA LYS A 58 -33.49 -30.29 -1.40
C LYS A 58 -32.64 -30.45 -2.66
N GLN A 59 -32.02 -29.37 -3.14
CA GLN A 59 -31.11 -29.45 -4.30
C GLN A 59 -29.85 -30.27 -4.01
N VAL A 60 -29.32 -30.21 -2.79
CA VAL A 60 -28.20 -31.04 -2.36
C VAL A 60 -28.61 -32.51 -2.24
N ALA A 61 -29.83 -32.79 -1.76
CA ALA A 61 -30.36 -34.15 -1.65
C ALA A 61 -30.76 -34.78 -2.99
N ALA A 62 -31.16 -33.96 -3.97
CA ALA A 62 -31.47 -34.41 -5.34
C ALA A 62 -30.23 -34.60 -6.22
N ARG A 63 -29.03 -34.24 -5.72
CA ARG A 63 -27.78 -34.48 -6.44
C ARG A 63 -27.52 -35.99 -6.48
N PRO A 64 -27.23 -36.59 -7.66
CA PRO A 64 -26.89 -38.01 -7.74
C PRO A 64 -25.77 -38.33 -6.76
N LYS A 65 -25.92 -39.45 -6.03
CA LYS A 65 -24.94 -39.92 -5.05
C LYS A 65 -23.55 -39.85 -5.72
N PRO A 66 -22.56 -39.14 -5.13
CA PRO A 66 -21.24 -39.07 -5.72
C PRO A 66 -20.75 -40.49 -5.99
N PRO A 67 -20.11 -40.75 -7.15
CA PRO A 67 -19.46 -42.04 -7.37
C PRO A 67 -18.53 -42.33 -6.19
N PRO A 68 -18.35 -43.61 -5.82
CA PRO A 68 -17.51 -43.98 -4.70
C PRO A 68 -16.17 -43.25 -4.80
N PRO A 69 -15.64 -42.71 -3.68
CA PRO A 69 -14.42 -41.94 -3.71
C PRO A 69 -13.34 -42.78 -4.40
N PRO A 70 -12.63 -42.22 -5.39
CA PRO A 70 -11.49 -42.92 -5.98
C PRO A 70 -10.55 -43.35 -4.84
N PRO A 71 -9.85 -44.50 -4.99
CA PRO A 71 -8.90 -44.96 -3.98
C PRO A 71 -8.01 -43.80 -3.55
N PRO A 72 -7.69 -43.68 -2.25
CA PRO A 72 -7.00 -42.52 -1.71
C PRO A 72 -5.77 -42.27 -2.55
N GLN A 73 -5.85 -41.22 -3.39
CA GLN A 73 -4.70 -40.77 -4.13
C GLN A 73 -3.67 -40.40 -3.07
N PRO A 74 -2.41 -40.85 -3.20
CA PRO A 74 -1.37 -40.46 -2.26
C PRO A 74 -1.43 -38.94 -2.17
N LYS A 75 -1.68 -38.41 -0.97
CA LYS A 75 -1.60 -36.97 -0.71
C LYS A 75 -0.24 -36.58 -1.23
N VAL A 76 -0.20 -35.87 -2.35
CA VAL A 76 1.04 -35.31 -2.86
C VAL A 76 1.43 -34.33 -1.76
N ALA A 77 2.40 -34.74 -0.94
CA ALA A 77 2.99 -33.87 0.06
C ALA A 77 3.52 -32.70 -0.76
N VAL A 78 2.88 -31.54 -0.64
CA VAL A 78 3.38 -30.33 -1.26
C VAL A 78 4.76 -30.14 -0.66
N ALA A 79 5.80 -30.39 -1.45
CA ALA A 79 7.18 -30.19 -1.04
C ALA A 79 7.39 -28.67 -0.95
N ALA A 80 6.96 -28.07 0.15
CA ALA A 80 7.21 -26.67 0.43
C ALA A 80 8.72 -26.52 0.66
N CYS A 81 9.38 -25.80 -0.24
CA CYS A 81 10.74 -25.35 -0.01
C CYS A 81 10.69 -24.21 1.01
N LEU A 82 11.42 -24.35 2.11
CA LEU A 82 11.58 -23.29 3.10
C LEU A 82 12.80 -22.46 2.74
N GLU A 83 12.62 -21.16 2.60
CA GLU A 83 13.72 -20.22 2.39
C GLU A 83 14.05 -19.52 3.71
N LEU A 84 15.35 -19.48 4.02
CA LEU A 84 15.93 -18.73 5.13
C LEU A 84 16.99 -17.79 4.55
N GLY A 85 16.83 -16.47 4.73
CA GLY A 85 17.63 -15.47 4.01
C GLY A 85 17.79 -14.12 4.71
N ALA A 86 18.24 -13.12 3.95
CA ALA A 86 18.66 -11.78 4.41
C ALA A 86 19.89 -11.76 5.34
N PHE A 87 20.82 -12.71 5.13
CA PHE A 87 22.09 -12.74 5.85
C PHE A 87 23.13 -11.84 5.20
N ASN A 88 23.92 -11.13 6.01
CA ASN A 88 25.15 -10.52 5.51
C ASN A 88 26.24 -11.59 5.29
N LEU A 89 27.29 -11.25 4.53
CA LEU A 89 28.38 -12.20 4.21
C LEU A 89 29.09 -12.76 5.45
N GLY A 90 29.12 -12.02 6.56
CA GLY A 90 29.75 -12.46 7.81
C GLY A 90 28.91 -13.47 8.61
N GLU A 91 27.59 -13.51 8.40
CA GLU A 91 26.66 -14.38 9.12
C GLU A 91 26.54 -15.79 8.51
N VAL A 92 26.91 -15.94 7.23
CA VAL A 92 26.72 -17.19 6.47
C VAL A 92 27.34 -18.40 7.18
N ALA A 93 28.58 -18.27 7.66
CA ALA A 93 29.28 -19.38 8.32
C ALA A 93 28.58 -19.81 9.61
N ARG A 94 28.08 -18.85 10.41
CA ARG A 94 27.33 -19.13 11.64
C ARG A 94 26.02 -19.84 11.34
N VAL A 95 25.30 -19.42 10.31
CA VAL A 95 24.03 -20.03 9.91
C VAL A 95 24.26 -21.46 9.42
N GLN A 96 25.33 -21.70 8.66
CA GLN A 96 25.70 -23.05 8.21
C GLN A 96 25.92 -23.99 9.40
N GLN A 97 26.69 -23.56 10.41
CA GLN A 97 26.91 -24.34 11.64
C GLN A 97 25.61 -24.67 12.39
N LEU A 98 24.66 -23.74 12.45
CA LEU A 98 23.36 -23.97 13.09
C LEU A 98 22.48 -24.95 12.31
N LEU A 99 22.70 -25.10 11.00
CA LEU A 99 21.96 -26.03 10.14
C LEU A 99 22.58 -27.44 10.08
N GLU A 100 23.84 -27.61 10.47
CA GLU A 100 24.53 -28.92 10.48
C GLU A 100 23.75 -30.02 11.24
N PRO A 101 23.19 -29.78 12.45
CA PRO A 101 22.47 -30.81 13.20
C PRO A 101 21.20 -31.32 12.51
N LEU A 102 20.64 -30.54 11.57
CA LEU A 102 19.44 -30.93 10.82
C LEU A 102 19.74 -31.91 9.69
N ALA A 103 21.02 -32.17 9.37
CA ALA A 103 21.46 -33.16 8.39
C ALA A 103 20.73 -33.06 7.04
N LEU A 104 20.51 -31.83 6.55
CA LEU A 104 19.68 -31.55 5.37
C LEU A 104 20.29 -32.09 4.06
N GLY A 105 21.61 -32.31 4.02
CA GLY A 105 22.30 -32.91 2.88
C GLY A 105 21.98 -32.22 1.56
N ALA A 106 21.62 -33.00 0.53
CA ALA A 106 21.27 -32.50 -0.81
C ALA A 106 19.99 -31.63 -0.85
N LYS A 107 19.24 -31.53 0.26
CA LYS A 107 18.06 -30.66 0.36
C LYS A 107 18.40 -29.21 0.72
N LEU A 108 19.65 -28.95 1.12
CA LEU A 108 20.12 -27.59 1.42
C LEU A 108 20.79 -27.00 0.18
N SER A 109 20.23 -25.92 -0.36
CA SER A 109 20.83 -25.14 -1.43
C SER A 109 21.15 -23.73 -0.95
N GLN A 110 22.35 -23.25 -1.21
CA GLN A 110 22.73 -21.85 -0.96
C GLN A 110 22.60 -21.05 -2.25
N ARG A 111 21.90 -19.91 -2.18
CA ARG A 111 21.86 -18.92 -3.26
C ARG A 111 22.40 -17.60 -2.76
N ARG A 112 23.25 -16.94 -3.56
CA ARG A 112 23.58 -15.53 -3.34
C ARG A 112 22.48 -14.70 -3.99
N ALA A 113 21.65 -14.08 -3.18
CA ALA A 113 20.76 -13.02 -3.65
C ALA A 113 21.56 -11.71 -3.63
N GLU A 114 21.68 -11.07 -4.79
CA GLU A 114 22.02 -9.65 -4.84
C GLU A 114 20.76 -8.89 -4.42
N GLU A 115 20.63 -8.68 -3.12
CA GLU A 115 19.72 -7.66 -2.64
C GLU A 115 20.36 -6.34 -3.06
N ILE A 116 19.71 -5.60 -3.96
CA ILE A 116 20.19 -4.29 -4.41
C ILE A 116 20.20 -3.40 -3.17
N ALA A 117 21.37 -3.28 -2.54
CA ALA A 117 21.58 -2.41 -1.39
C ALA A 117 21.08 -1.02 -1.78
N SER A 118 19.93 -0.65 -1.21
CA SER A 118 19.24 0.57 -1.56
C SER A 118 19.55 1.58 -0.47
N TYR A 119 20.39 2.55 -0.81
CA TYR A 119 20.78 3.64 0.06
C TYR A 119 19.72 4.72 -0.02
N TRP A 120 19.08 5.01 1.11
CA TRP A 120 18.01 6.00 1.18
C TRP A 120 18.53 7.30 1.78
N VAL A 121 18.49 8.38 1.00
CA VAL A 121 18.74 9.74 1.51
C VAL A 121 17.40 10.32 1.91
N PHE A 122 17.23 10.60 3.21
CA PHE A 122 15.98 11.13 3.73
C PHE A 122 16.20 12.11 4.87
N MET A 123 15.19 12.95 5.08
CA MET A 123 15.05 13.78 6.27
C MET A 123 14.11 13.07 7.27
N PRO A 124 14.47 13.00 8.56
CA PRO A 124 13.65 12.35 9.57
C PRO A 124 12.21 12.87 9.63
N PRO A 125 11.27 12.10 10.23
CA PRO A 125 9.90 12.53 10.47
C PRO A 125 9.81 13.93 11.08
N GLN A 126 9.08 14.83 10.43
CA GLN A 126 8.92 16.23 10.88
C GLN A 126 7.88 16.39 12.00
N GLY A 127 7.36 15.30 12.55
CA GLY A 127 6.37 15.28 13.64
C GLY A 127 4.92 15.60 13.24
N SER A 128 4.70 16.39 12.18
CA SER A 128 3.35 16.65 11.65
C SER A 128 3.35 16.91 10.15
N ARG A 129 2.16 16.77 9.52
CA ARG A 129 1.95 17.12 8.10
C ARG A 129 2.31 18.57 7.80
N GLN A 130 1.96 19.48 8.71
CA GLN A 130 2.22 20.91 8.53
C GLN A 130 3.72 21.22 8.61
N ALA A 131 4.45 20.57 9.51
CA ALA A 131 5.91 20.69 9.59
C ALA A 131 6.59 20.13 8.34
N ALA A 132 6.18 18.95 7.84
CA ALA A 132 6.69 18.40 6.59
C ALA A 132 6.40 19.30 5.39
N ASN A 133 5.21 19.91 5.31
CA ASN A 133 4.88 20.85 4.24
C ASN A 133 5.72 22.12 4.28
N ARG A 134 6.02 22.66 5.48
CA ARG A 134 6.92 23.82 5.63
C ARG A 134 8.32 23.48 5.15
N LYS A 135 8.87 22.35 5.58
CA LYS A 135 10.20 21.89 5.18
C LYS A 135 10.27 21.58 3.68
N SER A 136 9.21 21.03 3.12
CA SER A 136 9.04 20.83 1.66
C SER A 136 9.07 22.16 0.89
N ALA A 137 8.43 23.20 1.41
CA ALA A 137 8.47 24.53 0.80
C ALA A 137 9.87 25.16 0.89
N GLU A 138 10.60 24.94 1.99
CA GLU A 138 12.01 25.35 2.11
C GLU A 138 12.89 24.64 1.08
N LEU A 139 12.74 23.32 0.91
CA LEU A 139 13.47 22.54 -0.10
C LEU A 139 13.26 23.09 -1.52
N LYS A 140 12.02 23.41 -1.89
CA LYS A 140 11.71 24.03 -3.19
C LYS A 140 12.40 25.38 -3.38
N LYS A 141 12.46 26.21 -2.34
CA LYS A 141 13.19 27.50 -2.38
C LYS A 141 14.70 27.32 -2.57
N LEU A 142 15.25 26.20 -2.10
CA LEU A 142 16.66 25.83 -2.28
C LEU A 142 16.91 25.13 -3.64
N GLY A 143 15.92 25.05 -4.52
CA GLY A 143 16.04 24.39 -5.83
C GLY A 143 16.14 22.87 -5.74
N VAL A 144 15.51 22.27 -4.73
CA VAL A 144 15.35 20.82 -4.59
C VAL A 144 13.89 20.49 -4.84
N GLU A 145 13.59 19.97 -6.03
CA GLU A 145 12.23 19.59 -6.44
C GLU A 145 12.00 18.08 -6.36
N ASP A 146 13.07 17.28 -6.44
CA ASP A 146 13.01 15.82 -6.35
C ASP A 146 12.98 15.37 -4.88
N PHE A 147 11.80 15.45 -4.27
CA PHE A 147 11.56 14.88 -2.95
C PHE A 147 10.12 14.38 -2.80
N PHE A 148 9.89 13.49 -1.84
CA PHE A 148 8.58 12.92 -1.55
C PHE A 148 8.32 12.85 -0.04
N VAL A 149 7.14 13.29 0.41
CA VAL A 149 6.74 13.22 1.82
C VAL A 149 6.04 11.89 2.09
N LEU A 150 6.58 11.08 3.00
CA LEU A 150 6.00 9.79 3.37
C LEU A 150 4.72 9.98 4.19
N GLN A 151 3.66 9.27 3.83
CA GLN A 151 2.36 9.34 4.50
C GLN A 151 1.91 7.99 5.09
N GLU A 152 2.38 6.88 4.53
CA GLU A 152 1.82 5.54 4.75
C GLU A 152 2.50 4.75 5.88
N ASP A 153 3.83 4.87 6.03
CA ASP A 153 4.57 4.14 7.07
C ASP A 153 4.42 4.83 8.44
N PRO A 154 3.87 4.16 9.47
CA PRO A 154 3.70 4.73 10.80
C PRO A 154 5.01 5.19 11.47
N LYS A 155 6.14 4.51 11.22
CA LYS A 155 7.44 4.84 11.80
C LYS A 155 8.13 5.99 11.07
N SER A 156 7.85 6.12 9.77
CA SER A 156 8.47 7.11 8.87
C SER A 156 7.49 8.20 8.43
N ARG A 157 6.34 8.31 9.09
CA ARG A 157 5.27 9.24 8.72
C ARG A 157 5.78 10.67 8.80
N PHE A 158 5.60 11.43 7.73
CA PHE A 158 6.11 12.80 7.56
C PHE A 158 7.65 12.90 7.44
N ALA A 159 8.35 11.79 7.18
CA ALA A 159 9.71 11.84 6.67
C ALA A 159 9.72 12.37 5.23
N ILE A 160 10.82 12.98 4.81
CA ILE A 160 10.99 13.50 3.46
C ILE A 160 12.06 12.66 2.75
N SER A 161 11.65 11.84 1.80
CA SER A 161 12.55 11.10 0.92
C SER A 161 13.19 12.06 -0.09
N LEU A 162 14.50 12.02 -0.20
CA LEU A 162 15.32 12.85 -1.10
C LEU A 162 16.00 12.01 -2.20
N GLY A 163 15.66 10.71 -2.27
CA GLY A 163 16.13 9.77 -3.28
C GLY A 163 16.55 8.42 -2.70
N ILE A 164 16.37 7.36 -3.48
CA ILE A 164 16.86 6.00 -3.19
C ILE A 164 17.88 5.63 -4.28
N PHE A 165 19.05 5.16 -3.86
CA PHE A 165 20.20 4.91 -4.74
C PHE A 165 20.69 3.48 -4.60
N LYS A 166 21.20 2.91 -5.68
CA LYS A 166 21.74 1.53 -5.70
C LYS A 166 23.14 1.40 -5.11
N THR A 167 23.86 2.51 -4.96
CA THR A 167 25.23 2.53 -4.45
C THR A 167 25.39 3.64 -3.42
N GLU A 168 26.32 3.44 -2.49
CA GLU A 168 26.59 4.40 -1.41
C GLU A 168 27.13 5.71 -1.98
N GLU A 169 27.99 5.63 -2.98
CA GLU A 169 28.65 6.76 -3.60
C GLU A 169 27.64 7.72 -4.24
N ALA A 170 26.60 7.19 -4.88
CA ALA A 170 25.53 8.00 -5.46
C ALA A 170 24.68 8.68 -4.39
N ALA A 171 24.37 7.98 -3.29
CA ALA A 171 23.67 8.56 -2.15
C ALA A 171 24.50 9.66 -1.46
N GLN A 172 25.79 9.44 -1.26
CA GLN A 172 26.72 10.43 -0.70
C GLN A 172 26.88 11.64 -1.62
N ALA A 173 26.94 11.44 -2.93
CA ALA A 173 26.98 12.53 -3.91
C ALA A 173 25.72 13.40 -3.84
N ARG A 174 24.53 12.78 -3.77
CA ARG A 174 23.26 13.50 -3.57
C ARG A 174 23.26 14.25 -2.24
N LEU A 175 23.70 13.62 -1.15
CA LEU A 175 23.79 14.26 0.16
C LEU A 175 24.72 15.49 0.14
N ALA A 176 25.86 15.39 -0.56
CA ALA A 176 26.79 16.51 -0.73
C ALA A 176 26.19 17.64 -1.58
N GLU A 177 25.45 17.33 -2.65
CA GLU A 177 24.72 18.31 -3.46
C GLU A 177 23.68 19.06 -2.62
N LEU A 178 22.88 18.33 -1.84
CA LEU A 178 21.85 18.90 -0.97
C LEU A 178 22.47 19.81 0.11
N ARG A 179 23.60 19.41 0.70
CA ARG A 179 24.35 20.24 1.65
C ARG A 179 24.86 21.54 1.01
N LYS A 180 25.35 21.51 -0.23
CA LYS A 180 25.77 22.71 -0.98
C LYS A 180 24.60 23.66 -1.24
N LYS A 181 23.40 23.12 -1.46
CA LYS A 181 22.14 23.88 -1.57
C LYS A 181 21.61 24.39 -0.23
N GLY A 182 22.28 24.09 0.89
CA GLY A 182 21.89 24.58 2.22
C GLY A 182 20.84 23.72 2.93
N VAL A 183 20.56 22.52 2.44
CA VAL A 183 19.63 21.58 3.09
C VAL A 183 20.26 21.03 4.37
N ARG A 184 19.53 21.14 5.49
CA ARG A 184 19.91 20.67 6.83
C ARG A 184 18.71 20.02 7.52
#